data_AF-A0A7J2VUI0-F1
#
_entry.id   AF-A0A7J2VUI0-F1
#
_cell.length_a   1.000
_cell.length_b   1.000
_cell.length_c   1.000
_cell.angle_alpha   90.00
_cell.angle_beta   90.00
_cell.angle_gamma   90.00
#
_symmetry.space_group_name_H-M   'P 1'
#
loop_
_entity.id
_entity.type
_entity.pdbx_description
1 polymer ?
#
loop_
_entity_poly.entity_id
_entity_poly.type
_entity_poly.pdbx_seq_one_letter_code
_entity_poly.pdbx_strand_id
1 'polypeptide(L)'
;MDEKKIKIIVLTISTILMVFGYLTRDVGVFANTLIISTFIIFSTFAFFEYEHYRQLKEMEEKLPIFLHDLTENLSSGISLPRAIKVVSRNDYGSLNVLVKYLANQISWNVPIHKVLDR
;
A
#
# COMPACT_ATOMS: atom_id res chain seq x y z
N MET A 1 3.44 -13.56 5.62
CA MET A 1 2.92 -13.47 7.01
C MET A 1 2.02 -12.25 7.03
N ASP A 2 0.75 -12.40 7.41
CA ASP A 2 -0.21 -11.30 7.35
C ASP A 2 0.27 -10.13 8.22
N GLU A 3 0.15 -8.89 7.75
CA GLU A 3 0.50 -7.67 8.49
C GLU A 3 -0.10 -7.69 9.92
N LYS A 4 -1.34 -8.16 10.02
CA LYS A 4 -2.04 -8.36 11.30
C LYS A 4 -1.30 -9.32 12.24
N LYS A 5 -0.77 -10.43 11.72
CA LYS A 5 -0.01 -11.40 12.52
C LYS A 5 1.29 -10.78 13.03
N ILE A 6 1.98 -9.99 12.21
CA ILE A 6 3.22 -9.32 12.61
C ILE A 6 2.94 -8.29 13.72
N LYS A 7 1.91 -7.45 13.54
CA LYS A 7 1.49 -6.48 14.57
C LYS A 7 1.13 -7.16 15.89
N ILE A 8 0.43 -8.29 15.87
CA ILE A 8 0.07 -9.06 17.09
C ILE A 8 1.31 -9.63 17.78
N ILE A 9 2.26 -10.21 17.02
CA ILE A 9 3.50 -10.75 17.58
C ILE A 9 4.32 -9.65 18.26
N VAL A 10 4.48 -8.51 17.59
CA VAL A 10 5.24 -7.37 18.12
C VAL A 10 4.60 -6.81 19.39
N LEU A 11 3.26 -6.68 19.40
CA LEU A 11 2.53 -6.25 20.59
C LEU A 11 2.74 -7.20 21.77
N THR A 12 2.70 -8.50 21.51
CA THR A 12 2.88 -9.55 22.52
C THR A 12 4.29 -9.49 23.11
N ILE A 13 5.32 -9.39 22.27
CA ILE A 13 6.72 -9.28 22.68
C ILE A 13 6.95 -8.02 23.51
N SER A 14 6.42 -6.89 23.06
CA SER A 14 6.57 -5.60 23.76
C SER A 14 5.91 -5.62 25.15
N THR A 15 4.77 -6.30 25.27
CA THR A 15 4.07 -6.48 26.55
C THR A 15 4.86 -7.37 27.50
N ILE A 16 5.44 -8.48 27.01
CA ILE A 16 6.29 -9.37 27.81
C ILE A 16 7.52 -8.62 28.33
N LEU A 17 8.15 -7.81 27.49
CA LEU A 17 9.28 -6.97 27.89
C LEU A 17 8.88 -6.00 29.02
N MET A 18 7.77 -5.28 28.89
CA MET A 18 7.29 -4.39 29.94
C MET A 18 7.06 -5.11 31.28
N VAL A 19 6.46 -6.31 31.26
CA VAL A 19 6.23 -7.12 32.46
C VAL A 19 7.55 -7.56 33.10
N PHE A 20 8.54 -7.95 32.29
CA PHE A 20 9.88 -8.31 32.78
C PHE A 20 10.60 -7.11 33.42
N GLY A 21 10.54 -5.94 32.78
CA GLY A 21 11.08 -4.70 33.32
C GLY A 21 10.45 -4.33 34.66
N TYR A 22 9.13 -4.49 34.79
CA TYR A 22 8.40 -4.24 36.04
C TYR A 22 8.82 -5.20 37.18
N LEU A 23 9.04 -6.48 36.87
CA LEU A 23 9.40 -7.50 37.86
C LEU A 23 10.77 -7.23 38.52
N THR A 24 11.67 -6.56 37.79
CA THR A 24 13.05 -6.30 38.24
C THR A 24 13.10 -5.29 39.41
N ARG A 25 12.02 -4.53 39.68
CA ARG A 25 11.92 -3.47 40.73
C ARG A 25 12.98 -2.36 40.69
N ASP A 26 13.89 -2.41 39.74
CA ASP A 26 14.88 -1.36 39.46
C ASP A 26 14.26 -0.30 38.54
N VAL A 27 14.33 0.96 38.95
CA VAL A 27 13.74 2.11 38.24
C VAL A 27 14.44 2.34 36.89
N GLY A 28 15.76 2.11 36.81
CA GLY A 28 16.54 2.28 35.59
C GLY A 28 16.21 1.21 34.55
N VAL A 29 16.12 -0.06 34.97
CA VAL A 29 15.75 -1.16 34.06
C VAL A 29 14.32 -0.99 33.54
N PHE A 30 13.39 -0.58 34.41
CA PHE A 30 12.01 -0.31 34.04
C PHE A 30 11.90 0.82 33.01
N ALA A 31 12.55 1.96 33.26
CA ALA A 31 12.54 3.09 32.33
C ALA A 31 13.10 2.73 30.95
N ASN A 32 14.24 2.03 30.90
CA ASN A 32 14.85 1.60 29.64
C ASN A 32 13.93 0.64 28.87
N THR A 33 13.27 -0.29 29.57
CA THR A 33 12.40 -1.27 28.96
C THR A 33 11.11 -0.64 28.42
N LEU A 34 10.57 0.38 29.08
CA LEU A 34 9.45 1.19 28.58
C LEU A 34 9.81 1.94 27.29
N ILE A 35 11.00 2.56 27.24
CA ILE A 35 11.45 3.29 26.05
C ILE A 35 11.60 2.34 24.87
N ILE A 36 12.29 1.20 25.07
CA ILE A 36 12.53 0.21 24.02
C ILE A 36 11.21 -0.38 23.50
N SER A 37 10.31 -0.79 24.38
CA SER A 37 9.02 -1.37 23.99
C SER A 37 8.15 -0.38 23.21
N THR A 38 8.10 0.88 23.63
CA THR A 38 7.39 1.93 22.90
C THR A 38 7.99 2.16 21.51
N PHE A 39 9.32 2.19 21.42
CA PHE A 39 10.02 2.38 20.16
C PHE A 39 9.78 1.21 19.18
N ILE A 40 9.77 -0.02 19.67
CA ILE A 40 9.49 -1.22 18.85
C ILE A 40 8.08 -1.15 18.24
N ILE A 41 7.07 -0.79 19.04
CA ILE A 41 5.69 -0.66 18.57
C ILE A 41 5.60 0.43 17.50
N PHE A 42 6.16 1.61 17.78
CA PHE A 42 6.11 2.74 16.88
C PHE A 42 6.84 2.46 15.57
N SER A 43 8.05 1.91 15.64
CA SER A 43 8.87 1.55 14.47
C SER A 43 8.15 0.54 13.57
N THR A 44 7.52 -0.48 14.16
CA THR A 44 6.77 -1.48 13.41
C THR A 44 5.57 -0.84 12.69
N PHE A 45 4.81 0.00 13.39
CA PHE A 45 3.67 0.68 12.80
C PHE A 45 4.09 1.61 11.66
N ALA A 46 5.13 2.42 11.88
CA ALA A 46 5.67 3.34 10.89
C ALA A 46 6.19 2.61 9.65
N PHE A 47 6.85 1.46 9.82
CA PHE A 47 7.37 0.67 8.70
C PHE A 47 6.27 0.19 7.76
N PHE A 48 5.18 -0.37 8.31
CA PHE A 48 4.06 -0.85 7.49
C PHE A 48 3.34 0.30 6.77
N GLU A 49 3.10 1.40 7.48
CA GLU A 49 2.48 2.59 6.88
C GLU A 49 3.36 3.16 5.77
N TYR A 50 4.67 3.19 5.99
CA TYR A 50 5.63 3.68 5.00
C TYR A 50 5.67 2.83 3.74
N GLU A 51 5.61 1.49 3.85
CA GLU A 51 5.54 0.62 2.67
C GLU A 51 4.26 0.85 1.86
N HIS A 52 3.12 1.00 2.52
CA HIS A 52 1.86 1.31 1.84
C HIS A 52 1.92 2.68 1.16
N TYR A 53 2.39 3.69 1.89
CA TYR A 53 2.59 5.04 1.37
C TYR A 53 3.55 5.06 0.18
N ARG A 54 4.66 4.30 0.24
CA ARG A 54 5.62 4.22 -0.86
C ARG A 54 4.96 3.64 -2.13
N GLN A 55 4.22 2.55 -1.99
CA GLN A 55 3.50 1.95 -3.12
C GLN A 55 2.46 2.91 -3.72
N LEU A 56 1.69 3.59 -2.87
CA LEU A 56 0.70 4.57 -3.32
C LEU A 56 1.37 5.75 -4.06
N LYS A 57 2.45 6.28 -3.48
CA LYS A 57 3.22 7.36 -4.09
C LYS A 57 3.81 6.98 -5.44
N GLU A 58 4.36 5.78 -5.57
CA GLU A 58 4.85 5.25 -6.85
C GLU A 58 3.73 5.17 -7.90
N MET A 59 2.51 4.80 -7.50
CA MET A 59 1.35 4.78 -8.39
C MET A 59 0.93 6.20 -8.80
N GLU A 60 0.87 7.14 -7.85
CA GLU A 60 0.54 8.55 -8.10
C GLU A 60 1.54 9.21 -9.05
N GLU A 61 2.83 8.93 -8.91
CA GLU A 61 3.87 9.47 -9.80
C GLU A 61 3.71 8.97 -11.25
N LYS A 62 3.16 7.76 -11.45
CA LYS A 62 2.94 7.16 -12.77
C LYS A 62 1.56 7.46 -13.36
N LEU A 63 0.62 7.91 -12.54
CA LEU A 63 -0.75 8.21 -12.95
C LEU A 63 -0.82 9.28 -14.06
N PRO A 64 -0.09 10.42 -14.00
CA PRO A 64 -0.11 11.41 -15.06
C PRO A 64 0.37 10.85 -16.41
N ILE A 65 1.35 9.95 -16.38
CA ILE A 65 1.90 9.31 -17.60
C ILE A 65 0.84 8.40 -18.22
N PHE A 66 0.17 7.58 -17.41
CA PHE A 66 -0.96 6.77 -17.87
C PHE A 66 -2.08 7.61 -18.47
N LEU A 67 -2.46 8.71 -17.81
CA LEU A 67 -3.51 9.60 -18.30
C LEU A 67 -3.09 10.28 -19.61
N HIS A 68 -1.83 10.68 -19.73
CA HIS A 68 -1.29 11.24 -20.97
C HIS A 68 -1.40 10.27 -22.14
N ASP A 69 -0.88 9.04 -21.99
CA ASP A 69 -0.96 8.00 -23.03
C ASP A 69 -2.41 7.68 -23.40
N LEU A 70 -3.30 7.66 -22.41
CA LEU A 70 -4.73 7.44 -22.62
C LEU A 70 -5.34 8.57 -23.45
N THR A 71 -5.05 9.83 -23.12
CA THR A 71 -5.55 10.99 -23.87
C THR A 71 -5.01 11.06 -25.29
N GLU A 72 -3.76 10.64 -25.52
CA GLU A 72 -3.18 10.56 -26.87
C GLU A 72 -3.93 9.51 -27.73
N ASN A 73 -4.19 8.33 -27.15
CA ASN A 73 -4.97 7.29 -27.82
C ASN A 73 -6.42 7.72 -28.10
N LEU A 74 -7.05 8.43 -27.16
CA LEU A 74 -8.41 8.97 -27.37
C LEU A 74 -8.43 10.05 -28.46
N SER A 75 -7.42 10.91 -28.50
CA SER A 75 -7.29 11.97 -29.51
C SER A 75 -7.13 11.41 -30.93
N SER A 76 -6.63 10.18 -31.07
CA SER A 76 -6.57 9.48 -32.36
C SER A 76 -7.92 8.97 -32.88
N GLY A 77 -9.01 9.12 -32.10
CA GLY A 77 -10.36 8.70 -32.47
C GLY A 77 -10.72 7.27 -32.08
N ILE A 78 -9.88 6.59 -31.30
CA ILE A 78 -10.17 5.25 -30.77
C ILE A 78 -11.16 5.37 -29.59
N SER A 79 -12.09 4.41 -29.49
CA SER A 79 -13.05 4.38 -28.37
C SER A 79 -12.37 4.12 -27.01
N LEU A 80 -12.90 4.71 -25.94
CA LEU A 80 -12.34 4.59 -24.58
C LEU A 80 -12.08 3.14 -24.13
N PRO A 81 -12.99 2.16 -24.34
CA PRO A 81 -12.71 0.76 -24.01
C PRO A 81 -11.50 0.18 -24.74
N ARG A 82 -11.29 0.58 -25.99
CA ARG A 82 -10.19 0.11 -26.82
C ARG A 82 -8.90 0.85 -26.48
N ALA A 83 -8.96 2.16 -26.21
CA ALA A 83 -7.83 2.94 -25.73
C ALA A 83 -7.27 2.37 -24.43
N ILE A 84 -8.12 2.06 -23.44
CA ILE A 84 -7.72 1.43 -22.17
C ILE A 84 -7.03 0.07 -22.40
N LYS A 85 -7.56 -0.76 -23.32
CA LYS A 85 -6.91 -2.03 -23.69
C LYS A 85 -5.53 -1.83 -24.33
N VAL A 86 -5.35 -0.80 -25.16
CA VAL A 86 -4.06 -0.48 -25.79
C VAL A 86 -3.05 -0.03 -24.72
N VAL A 87 -3.38 0.98 -23.94
CA VAL A 87 -2.47 1.52 -22.91
C VAL A 87 -2.21 0.53 -21.78
N SER A 88 -3.10 -0.44 -21.52
CA SER A 88 -2.83 -1.50 -20.52
C SER A 88 -1.65 -2.43 -20.84
N ARG A 89 -1.11 -2.33 -22.05
CA ARG A 89 0.10 -3.05 -22.47
C ARG A 89 1.39 -2.27 -22.18
N ASN A 90 1.29 -0.97 -21.89
CA ASN A 90 2.43 -0.14 -21.52
C ASN A 90 2.89 -0.45 -20.09
N ASP A 91 4.08 0.02 -19.73
CA ASP A 91 4.65 -0.16 -18.39
C ASP A 91 4.56 1.12 -17.55
N TYR A 92 3.71 1.06 -16.53
CA TYR A 92 3.52 2.09 -15.51
C TYR A 92 4.02 1.66 -14.13
N GLY A 93 4.88 0.64 -14.05
CA GLY A 93 5.41 0.14 -12.78
C GLY A 93 4.30 -0.37 -11.84
N SER A 94 4.27 0.15 -10.61
CA SER A 94 3.31 -0.23 -9.56
C SER A 94 1.84 0.01 -9.98
N LEU A 95 1.58 0.94 -10.90
CA LEU A 95 0.24 1.23 -11.42
C LEU A 95 -0.30 0.16 -12.39
N ASN A 96 0.56 -0.69 -12.95
CA ASN A 96 0.17 -1.73 -13.92
C ASN A 96 -0.92 -2.68 -13.41
N VAL A 97 -0.92 -2.96 -12.11
CA VAL A 97 -1.91 -3.86 -11.49
C VAL A 97 -3.32 -3.28 -11.64
N LEU A 98 -3.48 -1.98 -11.36
CA LEU A 98 -4.76 -1.27 -11.48
C LEU A 98 -5.18 -1.12 -12.94
N VAL A 99 -4.24 -0.77 -13.83
CA VAL A 99 -4.56 -0.58 -15.26
C VAL A 99 -4.97 -1.91 -15.92
N LYS A 100 -4.29 -3.02 -15.60
CA LYS A 100 -4.68 -4.35 -16.08
C LYS A 100 -6.03 -4.79 -15.50
N TYR A 101 -6.30 -4.48 -14.23
CA TYR A 101 -7.60 -4.72 -13.63
C TYR A 101 -8.71 -3.95 -14.37
N LEU A 102 -8.51 -2.66 -14.62
CA LEU A 102 -9.44 -1.82 -15.38
C LEU A 102 -9.70 -2.39 -16.79
N ALA A 103 -8.64 -2.74 -17.51
CA ALA A 103 -8.74 -3.32 -18.85
C ALA A 103 -9.48 -4.67 -18.86
N ASN A 104 -9.26 -5.49 -17.83
CA ASN A 104 -9.98 -6.74 -17.65
C ASN A 104 -11.47 -6.46 -17.43
N GLN A 105 -11.87 -5.62 -16.48
CA GLN A 105 -13.29 -5.33 -16.22
C GLN A 105 -14.03 -4.83 -17.46
N ILE A 106 -13.40 -3.95 -18.24
CA ILE A 106 -13.95 -3.45 -19.50
C ILE A 106 -14.07 -4.57 -20.54
N SER A 107 -13.13 -5.51 -20.57
CA SER A 107 -13.21 -6.67 -21.47
C SER A 107 -14.40 -7.58 -21.15
N TRP A 108 -14.85 -7.61 -19.89
CA TRP A 108 -16.06 -8.30 -19.43
C TRP A 108 -17.33 -7.45 -19.56
N ASN A 109 -17.29 -6.37 -20.35
CA ASN A 109 -18.41 -5.46 -20.60
C ASN A 109 -18.97 -4.79 -19.33
N VAL A 110 -18.15 -4.69 -18.27
CA VAL A 110 -18.51 -3.95 -17.05
C VAL A 110 -18.44 -2.45 -17.36
N PRO A 111 -19.48 -1.67 -17.05
CA PRO A 111 -19.46 -0.22 -17.27
C PRO A 111 -18.34 0.46 -16.48
N ILE A 112 -17.58 1.34 -17.14
CA ILE A 112 -16.40 2.02 -16.56
C ILE A 112 -16.73 2.76 -15.26
N HIS A 113 -17.89 3.43 -15.19
CA HIS A 113 -18.32 4.12 -13.97
C HIS A 113 -18.37 3.18 -12.75
N LYS A 114 -18.82 1.94 -12.93
CA LYS A 114 -18.84 0.95 -11.83
C LYS A 114 -17.46 0.47 -11.41
N VAL A 115 -16.46 0.58 -12.28
CA VAL A 115 -15.09 0.15 -12.01
C VAL A 115 -14.31 1.25 -11.27
N LEU A 116 -14.60 2.52 -11.57
CA LEU A 116 -13.97 3.68 -10.94
C LEU A 116 -14.52 3.99 -9.54
N ASP A 117 -15.76 3.60 -9.25
CA ASP A 117 -16.41 3.82 -7.94
C ASP A 117 -15.96 2.84 -6.84
N ARG A 118 -14.94 2.01 -7.09
CA ARG A 118 -14.41 1.00 -6.15
C ARG A 118 -13.02 1.34 -5.66
#